data_AF-A0A7S3WHG7-F1
#
_entry.id   AF-A0A7S3WHG7-F1
#
_cell.length_a   1.000
_cell.length_b   1.000
_cell.length_c   1.000
_cell.angle_alpha   90.00
_cell.angle_beta   90.00
_cell.angle_gamma   90.00
#
_symmetry.space_group_name_H-M   'P 1'
#
loop_
_entity.id
_entity.type
_entity.pdbx_description
1 polymer ?
#
loop_
_entity_poly.entity_id
_entity_poly.type
_entity_poly.pdbx_seq_one_letter_code
_entity_poly.pdbx_strand_id
1 'polypeptide(L)'
;PRWQIVIWLRQLLLLLLAFISDVVFATAEETFDAVRYAIATVAIAVTLVFWRLHRRALPFAFRFQNALESCLYGATALFLALAMVYTTLPADPVALRVSVEALMATVLLGSLIVGAVYSVRHLRRMRRALARVDLSAVLSAADSKIDGSIADRLRDGSVRLLRCSWLASPASDAFLGRDASGAVIMKRQQDMPAEAFVPCEEAVAMLERGDRSVLALSYGWLTALHPDPHGTTLAAVRRFIAADEAASDTGLFWDFASLPQKGLNGEDKTDEEKAIFGRGLKVMGNFYASVTGTSVIQQRNIDLPPGATTGFGPGEYNPTPYEGEGGRGWCIFEQGTAMTVLAHLTAAERQAGEEGKALPERFRRAQASRAKVYDIGGEAPVAREFSLPPKQVLDEACRAIENARFTGKADQVMVPQMLAEFEWVFRSTFEEALGDHATSGATLPPSASWAVGSVELA
;
A
#
# COMPACT_ATOMS: atom_id res chain seq x y z
N PRO A 1 -0.86 -4.87 -16.46
CA PRO A 1 -0.86 -4.41 -17.88
C PRO A 1 -0.77 -5.52 -18.94
N ARG A 2 0.26 -6.39 -18.93
CA ARG A 2 0.48 -7.38 -20.01
C ARG A 2 -0.63 -8.43 -20.14
N TRP A 3 -1.19 -8.91 -19.03
CA TRP A 3 -2.24 -9.93 -19.08
C TRP A 3 -3.61 -9.40 -19.52
N GLN A 4 -3.89 -8.10 -19.28
CA GLN A 4 -5.10 -7.48 -19.82
C GLN A 4 -5.10 -7.61 -21.34
N ILE A 5 -3.98 -7.35 -22.02
CA ILE A 5 -3.85 -7.50 -23.48
C ILE A 5 -4.23 -8.91 -23.93
N VAL A 6 -3.85 -9.95 -23.18
CA VAL A 6 -4.22 -11.35 -23.48
C VAL A 6 -5.74 -11.55 -23.38
N ILE A 7 -6.39 -10.99 -22.36
CA ILE A 7 -7.86 -11.05 -22.21
C ILE A 7 -8.56 -10.28 -23.35
N TRP A 8 -8.10 -9.07 -23.67
CA TRP A 8 -8.63 -8.26 -24.78
C TRP A 8 -8.46 -8.98 -26.12
N LEU A 9 -7.31 -9.60 -26.36
CA LEU A 9 -7.04 -10.36 -27.57
C LEU A 9 -7.99 -11.55 -27.72
N ARG A 10 -8.25 -12.29 -26.63
CA ARG A 10 -9.28 -13.36 -26.65
C ARG A 10 -10.64 -12.81 -27.07
N GLN A 11 -11.07 -11.72 -26.41
CA GLN A 11 -12.39 -11.14 -26.66
C GLN A 11 -12.52 -10.62 -28.09
N LEU A 12 -11.46 -9.99 -28.60
CA LEU A 12 -11.38 -9.54 -29.98
C LEU A 12 -11.44 -10.70 -30.97
N LEU A 13 -10.70 -11.80 -30.74
CA LEU A 13 -10.74 -12.98 -31.61
C LEU A 13 -12.12 -13.62 -31.65
N LEU A 14 -12.80 -13.76 -30.50
CA LEU A 14 -14.15 -14.29 -30.44
C LEU A 14 -15.17 -13.35 -31.11
N LEU A 15 -15.02 -12.03 -30.95
CA LEU A 15 -15.87 -11.04 -31.61
C LEU A 15 -15.67 -11.05 -33.13
N LEU A 16 -14.43 -11.15 -33.61
CA LEU A 16 -14.12 -11.27 -35.04
C LEU A 16 -14.71 -12.55 -35.62
N LEU A 17 -14.62 -13.68 -34.90
CA LEU A 17 -15.27 -14.93 -35.31
C LEU A 17 -16.79 -14.79 -35.41
N ALA A 18 -17.43 -14.13 -34.44
CA ALA A 18 -18.86 -13.84 -34.49
C ALA A 18 -19.24 -12.92 -35.65
N PHE A 19 -18.46 -11.85 -35.88
CA PHE A 19 -18.68 -10.93 -37.00
C PHE A 19 -18.51 -11.62 -38.37
N ILE A 20 -17.46 -12.42 -38.53
CA ILE A 20 -17.23 -13.21 -39.76
C ILE A 20 -18.39 -14.19 -39.97
N SER A 21 -18.83 -14.85 -38.90
CA SER A 21 -20.03 -15.70 -38.93
C SER A 21 -21.22 -14.93 -39.48
N ASP A 22 -21.58 -13.79 -38.88
CA ASP A 22 -22.75 -13.00 -39.30
C ASP A 22 -22.65 -12.53 -40.77
N VAL A 23 -21.47 -12.06 -41.20
CA VAL A 23 -21.25 -11.65 -42.60
C VAL A 23 -21.41 -12.82 -43.57
N VAL A 24 -20.86 -13.99 -43.23
CA VAL A 24 -20.95 -15.19 -44.08
C VAL A 24 -22.38 -15.71 -44.16
N PHE A 25 -23.13 -15.70 -43.04
CA PHE A 25 -24.52 -16.16 -43.02
C PHE A 25 -25.51 -15.13 -43.61
N ALA A 26 -25.15 -13.84 -43.67
CA ALA A 26 -25.96 -12.81 -44.31
C ALA A 26 -25.81 -12.79 -45.85
N THR A 27 -24.76 -13.38 -46.40
CA THR A 27 -24.40 -13.26 -47.83
C THR A 27 -24.54 -14.54 -48.64
N ALA A 28 -24.81 -15.68 -48.00
CA ALA A 28 -24.96 -16.97 -48.67
C ALA A 28 -26.35 -17.58 -48.42
N GLU A 29 -27.16 -17.68 -49.49
CA GLU A 29 -28.52 -18.23 -49.48
C GLU A 29 -28.58 -19.73 -49.14
N GLU A 30 -27.52 -20.49 -49.44
CA GLU A 30 -27.33 -21.87 -49.00
C GLU A 30 -25.99 -22.00 -48.27
N THR A 31 -25.98 -21.71 -46.98
CA THR A 31 -24.76 -21.88 -46.18
C THR A 31 -24.56 -23.34 -45.77
N PHE A 32 -23.46 -23.93 -46.26
CA PHE A 32 -23.00 -25.27 -45.89
C PHE A 32 -22.79 -25.38 -44.38
N ASP A 33 -23.41 -26.39 -43.76
CA ASP A 33 -23.22 -26.78 -42.35
C ASP A 33 -21.74 -26.89 -41.95
N ALA A 34 -20.86 -27.26 -42.89
CA ALA A 34 -19.41 -27.33 -42.69
C ALA A 34 -18.78 -26.01 -42.22
N VAL A 35 -19.29 -24.85 -42.67
CA VAL A 35 -18.75 -23.54 -42.28
C VAL A 35 -19.13 -23.19 -40.84
N ARG A 36 -20.36 -23.54 -40.40
CA ARG A 36 -20.79 -23.39 -39.00
C ARG A 36 -19.91 -24.20 -38.06
N TYR A 37 -19.66 -25.46 -38.40
CA TYR A 37 -18.79 -26.33 -37.60
C TYR A 37 -17.34 -25.87 -37.60
N ALA A 38 -16.82 -25.36 -38.71
CA ALA A 38 -15.47 -24.80 -38.77
C ALA A 38 -15.33 -23.59 -37.83
N ILE A 39 -16.26 -22.64 -37.86
CA ILE A 39 -16.25 -21.45 -37.00
C ILE A 39 -16.38 -21.84 -35.52
N ALA A 40 -17.32 -22.74 -35.19
CA ALA A 40 -17.48 -23.21 -33.81
C ALA A 40 -16.25 -23.96 -33.29
N THR A 41 -15.62 -24.80 -34.12
CA THR A 41 -14.37 -25.51 -33.79
C THR A 41 -13.25 -24.52 -33.51
N VAL A 42 -13.11 -23.47 -34.32
CA VAL A 42 -12.11 -22.42 -34.10
C VAL A 42 -12.40 -21.66 -32.79
N ALA A 43 -13.66 -21.32 -32.50
CA ALA A 43 -14.04 -20.65 -31.26
C ALA A 43 -13.72 -21.50 -30.00
N ILE A 44 -13.96 -22.82 -30.07
CA ILE A 44 -13.58 -23.76 -29.01
C ILE A 44 -12.06 -23.81 -28.87
N ALA A 45 -11.32 -23.95 -29.98
CA ALA A 45 -9.87 -24.01 -29.96
C ALA A 45 -9.25 -22.74 -29.35
N VAL A 46 -9.73 -21.55 -29.73
CA VAL A 46 -9.35 -20.27 -29.12
C VAL A 46 -9.60 -20.33 -27.61
N THR A 47 -10.82 -20.68 -27.19
CA THR A 47 -11.19 -20.77 -25.77
C THR A 47 -10.27 -21.70 -24.98
N LEU A 48 -9.97 -22.90 -25.51
CA LEU A 48 -9.10 -23.90 -24.87
C LEU A 48 -7.63 -23.45 -24.80
N VAL A 49 -7.12 -22.79 -25.83
CA VAL A 49 -5.74 -22.24 -25.84
C VAL A 49 -5.61 -21.18 -24.76
N PHE A 50 -6.53 -20.22 -24.69
CA PHE A 50 -6.53 -19.18 -23.66
C PHE A 50 -6.75 -19.76 -22.26
N TRP A 51 -7.58 -20.81 -22.13
CA TRP A 51 -7.72 -21.52 -20.86
C TRP A 51 -6.40 -22.16 -20.40
N ARG A 52 -5.66 -22.80 -21.32
CA ARG A 52 -4.34 -23.38 -21.03
C ARG A 52 -3.31 -22.31 -20.66
N LEU A 53 -3.31 -21.17 -21.34
CA LEU A 53 -2.46 -20.03 -21.01
C LEU A 53 -2.77 -19.48 -19.61
N HIS A 54 -4.06 -19.30 -19.29
CA HIS A 54 -4.53 -18.85 -17.98
C HIS A 54 -4.07 -19.78 -16.85
N ARG A 55 -4.23 -21.10 -17.01
CA ARG A 55 -3.80 -22.09 -16.01
C ARG A 55 -2.29 -22.13 -15.80
N ARG A 56 -1.49 -21.69 -16.79
CA ARG A 56 -0.03 -21.58 -16.67
C ARG A 56 0.42 -20.27 -16.04
N ALA A 57 -0.23 -19.17 -16.40
CA ALA A 57 0.16 -17.83 -15.97
C ALA A 57 -0.37 -17.46 -14.58
N LEU A 58 -1.51 -18.01 -14.16
CA LEU A 58 -2.23 -17.65 -12.92
C LEU A 58 -2.25 -16.11 -12.70
N PRO A 59 -2.79 -15.37 -13.66
CA PRO A 59 -2.59 -13.94 -13.82
C PRO A 59 -3.20 -13.06 -12.73
N PHE A 60 -4.19 -13.56 -12.00
CA PHE A 60 -4.82 -12.81 -10.94
C PHE A 60 -4.05 -12.99 -9.63
N ALA A 61 -3.95 -11.92 -8.84
CA ALA A 61 -3.28 -11.95 -7.53
C ALA A 61 -3.88 -13.03 -6.61
N PHE A 62 -5.20 -13.22 -6.68
CA PHE A 62 -5.90 -14.15 -5.80
C PHE A 62 -6.16 -15.50 -6.47
N ARG A 63 -5.84 -16.60 -5.76
CA ARG A 63 -6.10 -17.98 -6.21
C ARG A 63 -7.55 -18.25 -6.58
N PHE A 64 -8.51 -17.66 -5.86
CA PHE A 64 -9.94 -17.85 -6.12
C PHE A 64 -10.38 -17.20 -7.45
N GLN A 65 -9.80 -16.05 -7.81
CA GLN A 65 -10.08 -15.39 -9.08
C GLN A 65 -9.59 -16.25 -10.25
N ASN A 66 -8.39 -16.83 -10.12
CA ASN A 66 -7.88 -17.77 -11.12
C ASN A 66 -8.75 -19.02 -11.26
N ALA A 67 -9.26 -19.56 -10.15
CA ALA A 67 -10.16 -20.72 -10.15
C ALA A 67 -11.52 -20.41 -10.79
N LEU A 68 -12.10 -19.25 -10.48
CA LEU A 68 -13.38 -18.81 -11.05
C LEU A 68 -13.26 -18.57 -12.56
N GLU A 69 -12.23 -17.86 -13.00
CA GLU A 69 -11.98 -17.64 -14.44
C GLU A 69 -11.76 -18.98 -15.17
N SER A 70 -11.02 -19.92 -14.56
CA SER A 70 -10.83 -21.26 -15.11
C SER A 70 -12.16 -22.04 -15.22
N CYS A 71 -13.09 -21.84 -14.30
CA CYS A 71 -14.42 -22.45 -14.37
C CYS A 71 -15.24 -21.86 -15.52
N LEU A 72 -15.20 -20.53 -15.70
CA LEU A 72 -15.86 -19.85 -16.81
C LEU A 72 -15.33 -20.31 -18.17
N TYR A 73 -14.01 -20.45 -18.34
CA TYR A 73 -13.43 -21.04 -19.56
C TYR A 73 -13.98 -22.43 -19.87
N GLY A 74 -14.07 -23.30 -18.86
CA GLY A 74 -14.65 -24.64 -19.02
C GLY A 74 -16.12 -24.60 -19.40
N ALA A 75 -16.91 -23.72 -18.78
CA ALA A 75 -18.32 -23.54 -19.10
C ALA A 75 -18.54 -23.01 -20.52
N THR A 76 -17.73 -22.05 -20.98
CA THR A 76 -17.79 -21.53 -22.36
C THR A 76 -17.46 -22.62 -23.38
N ALA A 77 -16.40 -23.40 -23.16
CA ALA A 77 -16.03 -24.49 -24.06
C ALA A 77 -17.13 -25.57 -24.13
N LEU A 78 -17.73 -25.92 -22.99
CA LEU A 78 -18.84 -26.87 -22.92
C LEU A 78 -20.09 -26.34 -23.64
N PHE A 79 -20.44 -25.07 -23.43
CA PHE A 79 -21.57 -24.44 -24.10
C PHE A 79 -21.40 -24.45 -25.63
N LEU A 80 -20.22 -24.07 -26.14
CA LEU A 80 -19.94 -24.12 -27.57
C LEU A 80 -20.01 -25.54 -28.14
N ALA A 81 -19.53 -26.54 -27.40
CA ALA A 81 -19.64 -27.93 -27.81
C ALA A 81 -21.11 -28.40 -27.88
N LEU A 82 -21.92 -28.04 -26.88
CA LEU A 82 -23.37 -28.34 -26.88
C LEU A 82 -24.10 -27.61 -28.01
N ALA A 83 -23.71 -26.38 -28.33
CA ALA A 83 -24.27 -25.64 -29.46
C ALA A 83 -23.99 -26.35 -30.80
N MET A 84 -22.80 -26.92 -31.00
CA MET A 84 -22.51 -27.76 -32.17
C MET A 84 -23.37 -29.03 -32.21
N VAL A 85 -23.60 -29.67 -31.06
CA VAL A 85 -24.50 -30.83 -31.01
C VAL A 85 -25.92 -30.40 -31.38
N TYR A 86 -26.40 -29.29 -30.83
CA TYR A 86 -27.73 -28.75 -31.11
C TYR A 86 -27.96 -28.50 -32.61
N THR A 87 -26.97 -27.95 -33.32
CA THR A 87 -27.09 -27.70 -34.76
C THR A 87 -27.20 -28.97 -35.60
N THR A 88 -26.67 -30.11 -35.13
CA THR A 88 -26.80 -31.41 -35.83
C THR A 88 -28.14 -32.10 -35.61
N LEU A 89 -28.94 -31.66 -34.62
CA LEU A 89 -30.13 -32.39 -34.23
C LEU A 89 -31.27 -32.21 -35.25
N PRO A 90 -31.91 -33.31 -35.69
CA PRO A 90 -33.10 -33.24 -36.54
C PRO A 90 -34.24 -32.50 -35.81
N ALA A 91 -35.21 -32.00 -36.57
CA ALA A 91 -36.37 -31.30 -36.01
C ALA A 91 -37.26 -32.21 -35.15
N ASP A 92 -37.19 -33.53 -35.36
CA ASP A 92 -37.94 -34.55 -34.63
C ASP A 92 -36.96 -35.66 -34.18
N PRO A 93 -36.98 -36.12 -32.91
CA PRO A 93 -37.88 -35.73 -31.82
C PRO A 93 -37.58 -34.36 -31.20
N VAL A 94 -38.61 -33.51 -31.12
CA VAL A 94 -38.57 -32.18 -30.44
C VAL A 94 -38.01 -32.28 -29.02
N ALA A 95 -38.31 -33.38 -28.31
CA ALA A 95 -37.85 -33.63 -26.95
C ALA A 95 -36.30 -33.61 -26.80
N LEU A 96 -35.57 -34.08 -27.81
CA LEU A 96 -34.10 -34.12 -27.77
C LEU A 96 -33.50 -32.71 -27.92
N ARG A 97 -34.07 -31.87 -28.80
CA ARG A 97 -33.66 -30.46 -28.94
C ARG A 97 -33.92 -29.65 -27.67
N VAL A 98 -35.12 -29.78 -27.11
CA VAL A 98 -35.49 -29.11 -25.84
C VAL A 98 -34.55 -29.54 -24.71
N SER A 99 -34.14 -30.81 -24.68
CA SER A 99 -33.20 -31.32 -23.68
C SER A 99 -31.81 -30.69 -23.81
N VAL A 100 -31.30 -30.51 -25.03
CA VAL A 100 -30.01 -29.85 -25.27
C VAL A 100 -30.07 -28.36 -24.98
N GLU A 101 -31.16 -27.67 -25.34
CA GLU A 101 -31.40 -26.27 -24.96
C GLU A 101 -31.42 -26.07 -23.45
N ALA A 102 -32.14 -26.95 -22.74
CA ALA A 102 -32.17 -26.93 -21.28
C ALA A 102 -30.77 -27.16 -20.68
N LEU A 103 -29.97 -28.06 -21.25
CA LEU A 103 -28.59 -28.30 -20.82
C LEU A 103 -27.69 -27.08 -21.08
N MET A 104 -27.80 -26.45 -22.25
CA MET A 104 -27.07 -25.22 -22.57
C MET A 104 -27.42 -24.08 -21.62
N ALA A 105 -28.72 -23.86 -21.36
CA ALA A 105 -29.19 -22.88 -20.38
C ALA A 105 -28.68 -23.20 -18.97
N THR A 106 -28.65 -24.48 -18.59
CA THR A 106 -28.11 -24.94 -17.31
C THR A 106 -26.61 -24.67 -17.21
N VAL A 107 -25.82 -24.87 -18.27
CA VAL A 107 -24.38 -24.56 -18.27
C VAL A 107 -24.14 -23.05 -18.10
N LEU A 108 -24.89 -22.20 -18.82
CA LEU A 108 -24.74 -20.75 -18.72
C LEU A 108 -25.19 -20.22 -17.35
N LEU A 109 -26.42 -20.52 -16.95
CA LEU A 109 -26.99 -20.02 -15.69
C LEU A 109 -26.31 -20.67 -14.49
N GLY A 110 -26.05 -21.97 -14.58
CA GLY A 110 -25.37 -22.74 -13.54
C GLY A 110 -23.94 -22.28 -13.30
N SER A 111 -23.16 -21.97 -14.36
CA SER A 111 -21.81 -21.44 -14.17
C SER A 111 -21.80 -20.06 -13.51
N LEU A 112 -22.75 -19.17 -13.84
CA LEU A 112 -22.93 -17.88 -13.17
C LEU A 112 -23.32 -18.05 -11.69
N ILE A 113 -24.30 -18.91 -11.40
CA ILE A 113 -24.76 -19.18 -10.04
C ILE A 113 -23.65 -19.82 -9.21
N VAL A 114 -22.98 -20.86 -9.74
CA VAL A 114 -21.84 -21.52 -9.07
C VAL A 114 -20.71 -20.53 -8.83
N GLY A 115 -20.37 -19.68 -9.82
CA GLY A 115 -19.38 -18.63 -9.67
C GLY A 115 -19.73 -17.61 -8.58
N ALA A 116 -20.99 -17.15 -8.55
CA ALA A 116 -21.48 -16.23 -7.54
C ALA A 116 -21.49 -16.86 -6.14
N VAL A 117 -22.01 -18.08 -6.00
CA VAL A 117 -22.04 -18.83 -4.74
C VAL A 117 -20.64 -19.14 -4.23
N TYR A 118 -19.73 -19.56 -5.11
CA TYR A 118 -18.33 -19.79 -4.79
C TYR A 118 -17.67 -18.50 -4.30
N SER A 119 -17.87 -17.37 -5.01
CA SER A 119 -17.35 -16.06 -4.63
C SER A 119 -17.88 -15.62 -3.26
N VAL A 120 -19.19 -15.71 -3.02
CA VAL A 120 -19.80 -15.35 -1.75
C VAL A 120 -19.31 -16.26 -0.62
N ARG A 121 -19.23 -17.58 -0.84
CA ARG A 121 -18.69 -18.52 0.16
C ARG A 121 -17.23 -18.24 0.45
N HIS A 122 -16.42 -17.98 -0.57
CA HIS A 122 -15.01 -17.65 -0.42
C HIS A 122 -14.83 -16.34 0.34
N LEU A 123 -15.56 -15.28 -0.03
CA LEU A 123 -15.55 -14.00 0.69
C LEU A 123 -16.00 -14.16 2.15
N ARG A 124 -17.05 -14.94 2.41
CA ARG A 124 -17.51 -15.24 3.78
C ARG A 124 -16.50 -16.07 4.56
N ARG A 125 -15.78 -16.99 3.91
CA ARG A 125 -14.72 -17.78 4.53
C ARG A 125 -13.52 -16.89 4.84
N MET A 126 -13.10 -16.04 3.91
CA MET A 126 -12.04 -15.05 4.11
C MET A 126 -12.39 -14.09 5.24
N ARG A 127 -13.61 -13.52 5.27
CA ARG A 127 -14.04 -12.65 6.39
C ARG A 127 -13.99 -13.36 7.74
N ARG A 128 -14.43 -14.62 7.79
CA ARG A 128 -14.37 -15.43 9.02
C ARG A 128 -12.95 -15.81 9.43
N ALA A 129 -12.08 -16.07 8.46
CA ALA A 129 -10.67 -16.33 8.70
C ALA A 129 -9.94 -15.06 9.18
N LEU A 130 -10.18 -13.92 8.53
CA LEU A 130 -9.67 -12.59 8.92
C LEU A 130 -10.06 -12.23 10.35
N ALA A 131 -11.28 -12.56 10.77
CA ALA A 131 -11.73 -12.35 12.16
C ALA A 131 -11.00 -13.22 13.19
N ARG A 132 -10.17 -14.18 12.76
CA ARG A 132 -9.38 -15.08 13.63
C ARG A 132 -7.87 -14.94 13.40
N VAL A 133 -7.45 -14.08 12.47
CA VAL A 133 -6.03 -13.79 12.27
C VAL A 133 -5.54 -12.98 13.45
N ASP A 134 -4.40 -13.39 14.01
CA ASP A 134 -3.70 -12.62 15.01
C ASP A 134 -3.07 -11.38 14.33
N LEU A 135 -3.67 -10.21 14.53
CA LEU A 135 -3.18 -8.96 13.95
C LEU A 135 -1.76 -8.63 14.41
N SER A 136 -1.35 -9.09 15.60
CA SER A 136 -0.02 -8.85 16.12
C SER A 136 1.05 -9.67 15.38
N ALA A 137 0.69 -10.88 14.92
CA ALA A 137 1.56 -11.68 14.08
C ALA A 137 1.77 -11.05 12.69
N VAL A 138 0.68 -10.54 12.08
CA VAL A 138 0.75 -9.82 10.81
C VAL A 138 1.64 -8.58 10.92
N LEU A 139 1.45 -7.79 11.97
CA LEU A 139 2.29 -6.63 12.22
C LEU A 139 3.76 -7.00 12.40
N SER A 140 4.05 -8.11 13.07
CA SER A 140 5.44 -8.55 13.31
C SER A 140 6.14 -8.93 12.01
N ALA A 141 5.42 -9.61 11.11
CA ALA A 141 5.94 -9.94 9.79
C ALA A 141 6.14 -8.70 8.89
N ALA A 142 5.20 -7.75 8.93
CA ALA A 142 5.34 -6.48 8.22
C ALA A 142 6.53 -5.66 8.73
N ASP A 143 6.68 -5.54 10.06
CA ASP A 143 7.76 -4.82 10.74
C ASP A 143 9.13 -5.38 10.34
N SER A 144 9.30 -6.70 10.32
CA SER A 144 10.55 -7.33 9.88
C SER A 144 10.91 -7.02 8.43
N LYS A 145 9.92 -6.93 7.54
CA LYS A 145 10.13 -6.66 6.11
C LYS A 145 10.47 -5.19 5.85
N ILE A 146 9.88 -4.28 6.63
CA ILE A 146 10.08 -2.84 6.53
C ILE A 146 11.44 -2.46 7.15
N ASP A 147 11.69 -2.84 8.41
CA ASP A 147 12.86 -2.40 9.18
C ASP A 147 14.18 -2.92 8.61
N GLY A 148 14.22 -4.13 8.03
CA GLY A 148 15.45 -4.70 7.48
C GLY A 148 16.11 -3.80 6.42
N SER A 149 15.30 -3.21 5.54
CA SER A 149 15.79 -2.30 4.50
C SER A 149 16.30 -0.96 5.05
N ILE A 150 15.74 -0.51 6.18
CA ILE A 150 16.18 0.70 6.87
C ILE A 150 17.54 0.43 7.52
N ALA A 151 17.67 -0.68 8.24
CA ALA A 151 18.91 -1.09 8.90
C ALA A 151 20.10 -1.12 7.93
N ASP A 152 19.90 -1.66 6.71
CA ASP A 152 20.94 -1.70 5.69
C ASP A 152 21.43 -0.30 5.26
N ARG A 153 20.50 0.66 5.14
CA ARG A 153 20.81 2.05 4.74
C ARG A 153 21.40 2.89 5.86
N LEU A 154 21.06 2.58 7.11
CA LEU A 154 21.73 3.15 8.28
C LEU A 154 23.16 2.60 8.42
N ARG A 155 23.33 1.28 8.22
CA ARG A 155 24.63 0.60 8.34
C ARG A 155 25.64 1.10 7.30
N ASP A 156 25.21 1.24 6.05
CA ASP A 156 26.08 1.72 4.97
C ASP A 156 26.24 3.25 4.92
N GLY A 157 25.58 3.97 5.83
CA GLY A 157 25.64 5.43 5.94
C GLY A 157 24.95 6.18 4.80
N SER A 158 24.22 5.50 3.91
CA SER A 158 23.47 6.17 2.85
C SER A 158 22.30 7.00 3.39
N VAL A 159 21.83 6.67 4.60
CA VAL A 159 20.95 7.51 5.41
C VAL A 159 21.65 7.77 6.75
N ARG A 160 21.70 9.04 7.17
CA ARG A 160 22.27 9.44 8.46
C ARG A 160 21.21 10.01 9.38
N LEU A 161 21.18 9.56 10.63
CA LEU A 161 20.29 10.14 11.65
C LEU A 161 20.99 11.30 12.35
N LEU A 162 20.29 12.41 12.51
CA LEU A 162 20.72 13.51 13.38
C LEU A 162 20.65 13.08 14.84
N ARG A 163 21.62 13.45 15.65
CA ARG A 163 21.57 13.23 17.10
C ARG A 163 20.68 14.31 17.74
N CYS A 164 19.57 13.92 18.37
CA CYS A 164 18.63 14.88 18.95
C CYS A 164 19.25 15.72 20.09
N SER A 165 20.06 15.11 20.96
CA SER A 165 20.80 15.84 22.00
C SER A 165 21.77 16.89 21.44
N TRP A 166 22.40 16.62 20.29
CA TRP A 166 23.21 17.63 19.59
C TRP A 166 22.31 18.74 19.03
N LEU A 167 21.23 18.37 18.35
CA LEU A 167 20.32 19.32 17.70
C LEU A 167 19.65 20.28 18.70
N ALA A 168 19.35 19.79 19.91
CA ALA A 168 18.78 20.58 21.01
C ALA A 168 19.82 21.45 21.73
N SER A 169 21.11 21.13 21.62
CA SER A 169 22.18 21.88 22.29
C SER A 169 22.36 23.27 21.68
N PRO A 170 22.46 24.34 22.48
CA PRO A 170 22.80 25.68 21.99
C PRO A 170 24.13 25.72 21.21
N ALA A 171 25.06 24.81 21.50
CA ALA A 171 26.34 24.74 20.79
C ALA A 171 26.17 24.38 19.30
N SER A 172 25.09 23.68 18.93
CA SER A 172 24.80 23.34 17.53
C SER A 172 24.56 24.58 16.66
N ASP A 173 24.10 25.68 17.25
CA ASP A 173 23.81 26.93 16.52
C ASP A 173 25.04 27.50 15.80
N ALA A 174 26.25 27.24 16.30
CA ALA A 174 27.51 27.67 15.67
C ALA A 174 27.79 26.93 14.35
N PHE A 175 27.21 25.73 14.17
CA PHE A 175 27.41 24.89 12.99
C PHE A 175 26.25 25.01 12.00
N LEU A 176 25.10 25.53 12.42
CA LEU A 176 23.90 25.73 11.61
C LEU A 176 23.95 27.03 10.79
N GLY A 177 22.99 27.19 9.87
CA GLY A 177 22.86 28.36 9.00
C GLY A 177 22.15 29.51 9.71
N ARG A 178 22.08 30.65 9.02
CA ARG A 178 21.25 31.80 9.43
C ARG A 178 20.45 32.31 8.25
N ASP A 179 19.20 32.66 8.49
CA ASP A 179 18.41 33.42 7.51
C ASP A 179 18.74 34.91 7.56
N ALA A 180 18.06 35.72 6.74
CA ALA A 180 18.30 37.16 6.67
C ALA A 180 17.98 37.92 7.97
N SER A 181 17.12 37.37 8.83
CA SER A 181 16.77 37.93 10.14
C SER A 181 17.74 37.51 11.25
N GLY A 182 18.64 36.56 10.96
CA GLY A 182 19.52 35.94 11.95
C GLY A 182 18.89 34.75 12.67
N ALA A 183 17.75 34.23 12.21
CA ALA A 183 17.16 33.01 12.73
C ALA A 183 18.00 31.79 12.33
N VAL A 184 18.11 30.82 13.23
CA VAL A 184 18.87 29.58 13.00
C VAL A 184 18.12 28.69 12.01
N ILE A 185 18.81 28.21 10.97
CA ILE A 185 18.24 27.29 9.98
C ILE A 185 19.13 26.06 9.79
N MET A 186 18.52 24.96 9.37
CA MET A 186 19.25 23.73 9.09
C MET A 186 20.25 23.93 7.94
N LYS A 187 21.34 23.15 7.96
CA LYS A 187 22.22 22.99 6.80
C LYS A 187 22.01 21.62 6.16
N ARG A 188 22.52 21.48 4.94
CA ARG A 188 22.52 20.22 4.22
C ARG A 188 23.35 19.17 4.95
N GLN A 189 23.02 17.91 4.73
CA GLN A 189 23.73 16.76 5.33
C GLN A 189 25.25 16.84 5.17
N GLN A 190 25.76 17.27 4.02
CA GLN A 190 27.20 17.34 3.73
C GLN A 190 27.91 18.61 4.28
N ASP A 191 27.16 19.60 4.79
CA ASP A 191 27.71 20.84 5.34
C ASP A 191 27.72 20.85 6.89
N MET A 192 27.27 19.76 7.51
CA MET A 192 27.20 19.60 8.96
C MET A 192 28.35 18.74 9.49
N PRO A 193 28.82 19.00 10.72
CA PRO A 193 29.96 18.30 11.28
C PRO A 193 29.58 16.88 11.70
N ALA A 194 30.57 16.01 11.91
CA ALA A 194 30.33 14.59 12.15
C ALA A 194 29.53 14.32 13.44
N GLU A 195 29.74 15.14 14.47
CA GLU A 195 29.05 15.09 15.77
C GLU A 195 27.54 15.40 15.69
N ALA A 196 27.08 16.02 14.59
CA ALA A 196 25.65 16.23 14.35
C ALA A 196 24.90 14.91 14.14
N PHE A 197 25.61 13.83 13.84
CA PHE A 197 25.03 12.56 13.44
C PHE A 197 25.30 11.45 14.45
N VAL A 198 24.34 10.53 14.52
CA VAL A 198 24.48 9.25 15.21
C VAL A 198 25.41 8.34 14.38
N PRO A 199 26.41 7.67 14.99
CA PRO A 199 27.22 6.64 14.33
C PRO A 199 26.36 5.52 13.73
N CYS A 200 26.77 4.95 12.61
CA CYS A 200 25.97 3.96 11.87
C CYS A 200 25.54 2.76 12.73
N GLU A 201 26.45 2.17 13.50
CA GLU A 201 26.15 1.03 14.38
C GLU A 201 25.15 1.40 15.48
N GLU A 202 25.28 2.60 16.05
CA GLU A 202 24.35 3.10 17.06
C GLU A 202 22.97 3.38 16.44
N ALA A 203 22.91 3.90 15.22
CA ALA A 203 21.66 4.13 14.49
C ALA A 203 20.92 2.82 14.17
N VAL A 204 21.66 1.77 13.76
CA VAL A 204 21.10 0.43 13.56
C VAL A 204 20.56 -0.13 14.89
N ALA A 205 21.33 -0.01 15.97
CA ALA A 205 20.89 -0.44 17.29
C ALA A 205 19.63 0.30 17.76
N MET A 206 19.54 1.62 17.53
CA MET A 206 18.33 2.42 17.83
C MET A 206 17.09 1.88 17.12
N LEU A 207 17.21 1.49 15.85
CA LEU A 207 16.10 0.91 15.10
C LEU A 207 15.72 -0.50 15.63
N GLU A 208 16.72 -1.35 15.85
CA GLU A 208 16.53 -2.75 16.26
C GLU A 208 15.97 -2.89 17.67
N ARG A 209 16.22 -1.90 18.57
CA ARG A 209 15.60 -1.87 19.91
C ARG A 209 14.07 -1.90 19.86
N GLY A 210 13.46 -1.39 18.78
CA GLY A 210 12.02 -1.40 18.57
C GLY A 210 11.25 -0.62 19.65
N ASP A 211 11.88 0.41 20.21
CA ASP A 211 11.35 1.29 21.27
C ASP A 211 11.07 2.70 20.73
N ARG A 212 10.99 2.85 19.39
CA ARG A 212 10.84 4.14 18.69
C ARG A 212 11.93 5.15 19.04
N SER A 213 13.16 4.69 19.22
CA SER A 213 14.35 5.55 19.38
C SER A 213 14.77 6.26 18.09
N VAL A 214 14.10 6.01 16.97
CA VAL A 214 14.26 6.77 15.72
C VAL A 214 13.03 7.65 15.51
N LEU A 215 13.23 8.95 15.37
CA LEU A 215 12.20 9.90 14.96
C LEU A 215 12.24 10.05 13.43
N ALA A 216 11.08 10.17 12.79
CA ALA A 216 10.98 10.50 11.37
C ALA A 216 10.16 11.79 11.21
N LEU A 217 10.77 12.83 10.67
CA LEU A 217 10.11 14.11 10.44
C LEU A 217 9.30 14.07 9.14
N SER A 218 8.03 14.44 9.22
CA SER A 218 7.19 14.75 8.06
C SER A 218 6.84 16.23 8.08
N TYR A 219 7.10 16.94 6.99
CA TYR A 219 6.97 18.39 6.89
C TYR A 219 6.95 18.85 5.42
N GLY A 220 6.46 20.05 5.17
CA GLY A 220 6.36 20.60 3.81
C GLY A 220 7.55 21.49 3.44
N TRP A 221 8.24 21.17 2.35
CA TRP A 221 9.29 22.05 1.79
C TRP A 221 8.75 23.43 1.39
N LEU A 222 9.15 24.50 2.07
CA LEU A 222 8.66 25.85 1.81
C LEU A 222 9.18 26.43 0.49
N THR A 223 10.41 26.12 0.07
CA THR A 223 10.97 26.56 -1.21
C THR A 223 11.69 25.41 -1.91
N ALA A 224 12.02 25.57 -3.19
CA ALA A 224 12.77 24.56 -3.95
C ALA A 224 14.23 24.41 -3.51
N LEU A 225 14.83 25.45 -2.92
CA LEU A 225 16.23 25.46 -2.51
C LEU A 225 16.42 25.04 -1.05
N HIS A 226 15.52 25.48 -0.17
CA HIS A 226 15.60 25.21 1.24
C HIS A 226 14.20 24.86 1.80
N PRO A 227 14.04 23.74 2.52
CA PRO A 227 12.73 23.30 2.96
C PRO A 227 12.20 24.13 4.13
N ASP A 228 13.09 24.69 4.95
CA ASP A 228 12.77 25.49 6.15
C ASP A 228 13.60 26.79 6.21
N PRO A 229 13.43 27.73 5.26
CA PRO A 229 14.30 28.90 5.10
C PRO A 229 14.23 29.89 6.28
N HIS A 230 13.31 29.69 7.22
CA HIS A 230 13.11 30.54 8.40
C HIS A 230 13.30 29.79 9.72
N GLY A 231 13.66 28.51 9.68
CA GLY A 231 13.91 27.71 10.90
C GLY A 231 12.66 27.39 11.71
N THR A 232 11.46 27.52 11.13
CA THR A 232 10.19 27.26 11.84
C THR A 232 10.01 25.78 12.13
N THR A 233 10.45 24.91 11.21
CA THR A 233 10.46 23.47 11.41
C THR A 233 11.53 23.07 12.43
N LEU A 234 12.73 23.65 12.33
CA LEU A 234 13.79 23.43 13.32
C LEU A 234 13.34 23.82 14.73
N ALA A 235 12.67 24.97 14.87
CA ALA A 235 12.12 25.41 16.15
C ALA A 235 11.06 24.43 16.68
N ALA A 236 10.16 23.92 15.83
CA ALA A 236 9.16 22.93 16.22
C ALA A 236 9.79 21.60 16.68
N VAL A 237 10.81 21.11 15.96
CA VAL A 237 11.56 19.91 16.34
C VAL A 237 12.27 20.11 17.68
N ARG A 238 12.94 21.26 17.90
CA ARG A 238 13.58 21.57 19.19
C ARG A 238 12.57 21.65 20.33
N ARG A 239 11.38 22.23 20.10
CA ARG A 239 10.29 22.22 21.10
C ARG A 239 9.84 20.80 21.43
N PHE A 240 9.70 19.93 20.43
CA PHE A 240 9.38 18.52 20.67
C PHE A 240 10.45 17.84 21.54
N ILE A 241 11.73 18.01 21.21
CA ILE A 241 12.83 17.40 21.99
C ILE A 241 12.87 17.94 23.43
N ALA A 242 12.58 19.22 23.63
CA ALA A 242 12.53 19.81 24.96
C ALA A 242 11.32 19.34 25.80
N ALA A 243 10.21 18.97 25.15
CA ALA A 243 8.99 18.51 25.81
C ALA A 243 9.01 17.01 26.16
N ASP A 244 9.78 16.20 25.44
CA ASP A 244 10.00 14.78 25.70
C ASP A 244 11.48 14.56 26.07
N GLU A 245 11.81 14.47 27.36
CA GLU A 245 13.20 14.29 27.81
C GLU A 245 13.88 13.08 27.14
N ALA A 246 13.13 11.98 26.92
CA ALA A 246 13.62 10.78 26.26
C ALA A 246 13.88 10.98 24.76
N ALA A 247 13.37 12.05 24.14
CA ALA A 247 13.67 12.39 22.76
C ALA A 247 15.13 12.84 22.58
N SER A 248 15.82 13.31 23.62
CA SER A 248 17.24 13.70 23.52
C SER A 248 18.16 12.52 23.18
N ASP A 249 17.78 11.30 23.56
CA ASP A 249 18.51 10.05 23.30
C ASP A 249 18.11 9.38 21.98
N THR A 250 17.37 10.09 21.11
CA THR A 250 16.91 9.57 19.82
C THR A 250 17.75 10.04 18.63
N GLY A 251 17.66 9.27 17.55
CA GLY A 251 18.13 9.68 16.23
C GLY A 251 16.98 10.23 15.39
N LEU A 252 17.17 11.35 14.70
CA LEU A 252 16.16 11.97 13.85
C LEU A 252 16.49 11.78 12.36
N PHE A 253 15.56 11.14 11.65
CA PHE A 253 15.50 11.17 10.20
C PHE A 253 14.80 12.45 9.75
N TRP A 254 15.55 13.32 9.08
CA TRP A 254 15.09 14.55 8.45
C TRP A 254 15.64 14.56 7.03
N ASP A 255 14.81 14.27 6.03
CA ASP A 255 15.21 14.08 4.61
C ASP A 255 16.33 15.03 4.09
N PHE A 256 16.24 16.33 4.37
CA PHE A 256 17.17 17.39 3.96
C PHE A 256 18.54 17.27 4.65
N ALA A 257 18.54 16.80 5.88
CA ALA A 257 19.71 16.64 6.73
C ALA A 257 20.23 15.19 6.79
N SER A 258 19.43 14.22 6.38
CA SER A 258 19.71 12.78 6.46
C SER A 258 20.16 12.16 5.14
N LEU A 259 19.95 12.87 4.02
CA LEU A 259 20.36 12.49 2.67
C LEU A 259 21.16 13.64 2.03
N PRO A 260 22.08 13.35 1.10
CA PRO A 260 22.76 14.39 0.34
C PRO A 260 21.78 15.29 -0.41
N GLN A 261 22.00 16.60 -0.40
CA GLN A 261 21.13 17.58 -1.07
C GLN A 261 21.84 18.37 -2.17
N LYS A 262 21.07 19.06 -3.02
CA LYS A 262 21.64 20.00 -4.01
C LYS A 262 22.36 21.15 -3.32
N GLY A 263 23.23 21.86 -4.03
CA GLY A 263 23.87 23.08 -3.55
C GLY A 263 22.88 24.19 -3.22
N LEU A 264 23.31 25.17 -2.43
CA LEU A 264 22.49 26.30 -1.98
C LEU A 264 21.97 27.16 -3.14
N ASN A 265 22.68 27.19 -4.27
CA ASN A 265 22.27 27.90 -5.48
C ASN A 265 21.66 26.95 -6.53
N GLY A 266 21.31 25.72 -6.12
CA GLY A 266 20.75 24.71 -7.00
C GLY A 266 21.78 23.87 -7.76
N GLU A 267 23.07 23.96 -7.37
CA GLU A 267 24.12 23.12 -7.93
C GLU A 267 23.74 21.64 -7.79
N ASP A 268 23.99 20.85 -8.83
CA ASP A 268 23.61 19.45 -8.82
C ASP A 268 24.51 18.64 -7.87
N LYS A 269 23.97 17.51 -7.39
CA LYS A 269 24.72 16.55 -6.58
C LYS A 269 25.87 15.96 -7.41
N THR A 270 26.99 15.69 -6.75
CA THR A 270 28.06 14.84 -7.31
C THR A 270 27.52 13.44 -7.63
N ASP A 271 28.21 12.69 -8.49
CA ASP A 271 27.76 11.33 -8.86
C ASP A 271 27.71 10.38 -7.66
N GLU A 272 28.63 10.56 -6.70
CA GLU A 272 28.63 9.82 -5.44
C GLU A 272 27.41 10.17 -4.57
N GLU A 273 27.13 11.46 -4.38
CA GLU A 273 25.96 11.93 -3.65
C GLU A 273 24.65 11.48 -4.32
N LYS A 274 24.58 11.43 -5.66
CA LYS A 274 23.44 10.88 -6.41
C LYS A 274 23.23 9.41 -6.13
N ALA A 275 24.31 8.62 -6.11
CA ALA A 275 24.25 7.20 -5.81
C ALA A 275 23.78 6.94 -4.37
N ILE A 276 24.29 7.72 -3.40
CA ILE A 276 23.88 7.68 -2.00
C ILE A 276 22.39 8.05 -1.87
N PHE A 277 22.00 9.21 -2.42
CA PHE A 277 20.62 9.71 -2.40
C PHE A 277 19.65 8.68 -3.01
N GLY A 278 20.00 8.10 -4.16
CA GLY A 278 19.18 7.10 -4.82
C GLY A 278 19.01 5.80 -4.02
N ARG A 279 19.99 5.41 -3.19
CA ARG A 279 19.84 4.27 -2.27
C ARG A 279 18.93 4.61 -1.09
N GLY A 280 19.12 5.79 -0.49
CA GLY A 280 18.32 6.23 0.66
C GLY A 280 16.85 6.52 0.30
N LEU A 281 16.61 7.15 -0.86
CA LEU A 281 15.26 7.49 -1.32
C LEU A 281 14.36 6.25 -1.46
N LYS A 282 14.92 5.10 -1.87
CA LYS A 282 14.18 3.83 -2.01
C LYS A 282 13.57 3.31 -0.71
N VAL A 283 14.12 3.68 0.45
CA VAL A 283 13.64 3.22 1.76
C VAL A 283 12.94 4.31 2.56
N MET A 284 12.79 5.51 1.98
CA MET A 284 12.28 6.66 2.71
C MET A 284 10.87 6.42 3.28
N GLY A 285 10.00 5.79 2.49
CA GLY A 285 8.66 5.38 2.95
C GLY A 285 8.68 4.45 4.16
N ASN A 286 9.74 3.65 4.32
CA ASN A 286 9.85 2.67 5.39
C ASN A 286 10.08 3.35 6.75
N PHE A 287 10.72 4.51 6.80
CA PHE A 287 10.84 5.29 8.04
C PHE A 287 9.48 5.71 8.59
N TYR A 288 8.51 6.03 7.72
CA TYR A 288 7.15 6.35 8.15
C TYR A 288 6.34 5.09 8.48
N ALA A 289 6.63 3.99 7.78
CA ALA A 289 5.93 2.71 7.89
C ALA A 289 6.38 1.78 9.04
N SER A 290 7.59 1.96 9.58
CA SER A 290 8.14 1.08 10.62
C SER A 290 7.19 0.98 11.80
N VAL A 291 6.87 -0.22 12.28
CA VAL A 291 5.83 -0.40 13.29
C VAL A 291 6.37 -0.03 14.68
N THR A 292 7.61 -0.42 14.94
CA THR A 292 8.25 -0.29 16.26
C THR A 292 9.56 0.50 16.26
N GLY A 293 10.27 0.54 15.13
CA GLY A 293 11.55 1.21 15.03
C GLY A 293 11.44 2.73 15.04
N THR A 294 10.33 3.29 14.51
CA THR A 294 10.18 4.74 14.36
C THR A 294 8.92 5.35 14.99
N SER A 295 9.06 6.59 15.47
CA SER A 295 7.96 7.52 15.77
C SER A 295 7.96 8.65 14.74
N VAL A 296 6.80 9.00 14.19
CA VAL A 296 6.68 10.08 13.19
C VAL A 296 6.28 11.38 13.88
N ILE A 297 7.04 12.45 13.65
CA ILE A 297 6.71 13.81 14.12
C ILE A 297 6.31 14.65 12.92
N GLN A 298 5.13 15.28 12.96
CA GLN A 298 4.55 15.98 11.83
C GLN A 298 4.53 17.48 12.09
N GLN A 299 5.29 18.25 11.30
CA GLN A 299 5.13 19.69 11.23
C GLN A 299 4.08 20.02 10.16
N ARG A 300 2.81 20.11 10.60
CA ARG A 300 1.64 20.29 9.73
C ARG A 300 1.37 21.76 9.40
N ASN A 301 1.92 22.68 10.20
CA ASN A 301 1.74 24.11 9.97
C ASN A 301 2.64 24.59 8.83
N ILE A 302 2.02 25.25 7.85
CA ILE A 302 2.70 25.85 6.70
C ILE A 302 2.62 27.37 6.86
N ASP A 303 3.65 27.95 7.47
CA ASP A 303 3.73 29.39 7.71
C ASP A 303 4.55 30.05 6.59
N LEU A 304 3.88 30.88 5.79
CA LEU A 304 4.53 31.70 4.77
C LEU A 304 4.84 33.09 5.33
N PRO A 305 5.99 33.70 4.99
CA PRO A 305 6.27 35.07 5.41
C PRO A 305 5.24 36.04 4.81
N PRO A 306 4.88 37.13 5.53
CA PRO A 306 3.98 38.14 4.99
C PRO A 306 4.46 38.69 3.64
N GLY A 307 3.58 38.70 2.64
CA GLY A 307 3.93 39.17 1.30
C GLY A 307 4.78 38.21 0.46
N ALA A 308 4.93 36.94 0.89
CA ALA A 308 5.61 35.91 0.12
C ALA A 308 5.07 35.81 -1.31
N THR A 309 5.97 35.85 -2.29
CA THR A 309 5.63 35.44 -3.65
C THR A 309 5.45 33.92 -3.67
N THR A 310 4.29 33.45 -4.12
CA THR A 310 3.94 32.04 -4.10
C THR A 310 4.05 31.41 -5.48
N GLY A 311 4.48 30.15 -5.52
CA GLY A 311 4.67 29.40 -6.75
C GLY A 311 5.68 28.27 -6.59
N PHE A 312 6.31 27.89 -7.69
CA PHE A 312 7.23 26.75 -7.77
C PHE A 312 8.57 27.10 -8.44
N GLY A 313 8.78 28.38 -8.75
CA GLY A 313 10.02 28.91 -9.28
C GLY A 313 11.08 29.20 -8.21
N PRO A 314 12.32 29.53 -8.63
CA PRO A 314 13.37 29.94 -7.71
C PRO A 314 12.95 31.18 -6.89
N GLY A 315 13.08 31.11 -5.57
CA GLY A 315 12.71 32.22 -4.67
C GLY A 315 11.22 32.32 -4.35
N GLU A 316 10.38 31.48 -4.95
CA GLU A 316 8.95 31.40 -4.63
C GLU A 316 8.67 30.40 -3.51
N TYR A 317 7.63 30.68 -2.74
CA TYR A 317 7.16 29.82 -1.65
C TYR A 317 6.06 28.90 -2.15
N ASN A 318 6.15 27.62 -1.81
CA ASN A 318 5.11 26.65 -2.11
C ASN A 318 3.92 26.89 -1.15
N PRO A 319 2.74 27.34 -1.64
CA PRO A 319 1.59 27.63 -0.79
C PRO A 319 0.74 26.40 -0.47
N THR A 320 1.12 25.23 -0.99
CA THR A 320 0.34 24.01 -0.85
C THR A 320 0.22 23.63 0.63
N PRO A 321 -0.99 23.32 1.14
CA PRO A 321 -1.16 22.87 2.51
C PRO A 321 -0.50 21.50 2.74
N TYR A 322 -0.18 21.18 3.99
CA TYR A 322 0.44 19.90 4.35
C TYR A 322 -0.43 18.71 3.91
N GLU A 323 -1.72 18.75 4.19
CA GLU A 323 -2.70 17.68 3.91
C GLU A 323 -4.00 18.25 3.31
N GLY A 324 -4.99 17.38 3.12
CA GLY A 324 -6.30 17.73 2.58
C GLY A 324 -6.37 17.64 1.05
N GLU A 325 -7.51 18.02 0.49
CA GLU A 325 -7.70 18.06 -0.97
C GLU A 325 -6.73 19.08 -1.60
N GLY A 326 -5.90 18.63 -2.53
CA GLY A 326 -4.84 19.47 -3.09
C GLY A 326 -3.63 19.69 -2.17
N GLY A 327 -3.49 18.93 -1.08
CA GLY A 327 -2.33 18.98 -0.19
C GLY A 327 -1.04 18.44 -0.81
N ARG A 328 0.08 18.51 -0.08
CA ARG A 328 1.40 18.08 -0.56
C ARG A 328 1.48 16.57 -0.67
N GLY A 329 1.82 16.06 -1.85
CA GLY A 329 1.85 14.62 -2.10
C GLY A 329 2.77 13.83 -1.17
N TRP A 330 3.99 14.31 -0.92
CA TRP A 330 4.91 13.68 0.04
C TRP A 330 4.32 13.64 1.45
N CYS A 331 3.83 14.76 1.95
CA CYS A 331 3.23 14.85 3.29
C CYS A 331 2.00 13.94 3.43
N ILE A 332 1.14 13.89 2.41
CA ILE A 332 -0.03 12.99 2.36
C ILE A 332 0.41 11.52 2.42
N PHE A 333 1.43 11.14 1.65
CA PHE A 333 1.99 9.79 1.67
C PHE A 333 2.56 9.42 3.04
N GLU A 334 3.45 10.25 3.57
CA GLU A 334 4.12 10.04 4.85
C GLU A 334 3.11 9.90 6.00
N GLN A 335 2.13 10.81 6.05
CA GLN A 335 1.03 10.74 7.00
C GLN A 335 0.19 9.48 6.78
N GLY A 336 -0.23 9.21 5.54
CA GLY A 336 -1.10 8.09 5.22
C GLY A 336 -0.51 6.76 5.66
N THR A 337 0.78 6.55 5.37
CA THR A 337 1.55 5.39 5.81
C THR A 337 1.63 5.31 7.34
N ALA A 338 2.06 6.38 8.01
CA ALA A 338 2.22 6.41 9.46
C ALA A 338 0.89 6.18 10.21
N MET A 339 -0.19 6.81 9.75
CA MET A 339 -1.53 6.68 10.33
C MET A 339 -2.15 5.31 10.06
N THR A 340 -1.87 4.70 8.90
CA THR A 340 -2.31 3.32 8.62
C THR A 340 -1.66 2.33 9.58
N VAL A 341 -0.36 2.50 9.86
CA VAL A 341 0.36 1.69 10.86
C VAL A 341 -0.20 1.91 12.26
N LEU A 342 -0.45 3.16 12.66
CA LEU A 342 -1.09 3.48 13.93
C LEU A 342 -2.46 2.79 14.05
N ALA A 343 -3.30 2.87 13.01
CA ALA A 343 -4.61 2.22 13.02
C ALA A 343 -4.51 0.69 13.16
N HIS A 344 -3.53 0.06 12.51
CA HIS A 344 -3.29 -1.38 12.68
C HIS A 344 -2.83 -1.73 14.10
N LEU A 345 -1.96 -0.91 14.70
CA LEU A 345 -1.54 -1.09 16.09
C LEU A 345 -2.74 -0.98 17.06
N THR A 346 -3.55 0.06 16.93
CA THR A 346 -4.78 0.23 17.72
C THR A 346 -5.73 -0.96 17.55
N ALA A 347 -5.87 -1.47 16.32
CA ALA A 347 -6.71 -2.64 16.05
C ALA A 347 -6.15 -3.92 16.70
N ALA A 348 -4.83 -4.11 16.69
CA ALA A 348 -4.17 -5.24 17.33
C ALA A 348 -4.27 -5.16 18.86
N GLU A 349 -4.12 -3.97 19.45
CA GLU A 349 -4.34 -3.73 20.88
C GLU A 349 -5.75 -4.09 21.31
N ARG A 350 -6.74 -3.61 20.55
CA ARG A 350 -8.15 -3.92 20.81
C ARG A 350 -8.42 -5.42 20.74
N GLN A 351 -7.93 -6.08 19.69
CA GLN A 351 -8.09 -7.54 19.56
C GLN A 351 -7.43 -8.29 20.72
N ALA A 352 -6.20 -7.93 21.09
CA ALA A 352 -5.49 -8.55 22.19
C ALA A 352 -6.25 -8.37 23.52
N GLY A 353 -6.79 -7.18 23.78
CA GLY A 353 -7.63 -6.88 24.93
C GLY A 353 -8.93 -7.70 24.95
N GLU A 354 -9.65 -7.77 23.81
CA GLU A 354 -10.87 -8.58 23.66
C GLU A 354 -10.61 -10.08 23.87
N GLU A 355 -9.43 -10.58 23.48
CA GLU A 355 -9.01 -11.98 23.64
C GLU A 355 -8.33 -12.26 24.99
N GLY A 356 -8.14 -11.25 25.85
CA GLY A 356 -7.42 -11.39 27.13
C GLY A 356 -5.93 -11.75 26.97
N LYS A 357 -5.33 -11.41 25.83
CA LYS A 357 -3.92 -11.67 25.50
C LYS A 357 -3.09 -10.40 25.63
N ALA A 358 -1.81 -10.57 25.95
CA ALA A 358 -0.85 -9.49 25.85
C ALA A 358 -0.36 -9.35 24.40
N LEU A 359 -0.11 -8.12 23.96
CA LEU A 359 0.64 -7.88 22.73
C LEU A 359 2.08 -8.43 22.84
N PRO A 360 2.73 -8.75 21.69
CA PRO A 360 4.15 -9.01 21.62
C PRO A 360 4.97 -7.96 22.38
N GLU A 361 6.01 -8.41 23.08
CA GLU A 361 6.87 -7.56 23.92
C GLU A 361 7.43 -6.35 23.16
N ARG A 362 7.85 -6.54 21.90
CA ARG A 362 8.35 -5.45 21.04
C ARG A 362 7.30 -4.34 20.86
N PHE A 363 6.03 -4.68 20.67
CA PHE A 363 4.95 -3.71 20.50
C PHE A 363 4.61 -3.00 21.80
N ARG A 364 4.53 -3.74 22.91
CA ARG A 364 4.29 -3.15 24.24
C ARG A 364 5.39 -2.16 24.59
N ARG A 365 6.65 -2.50 24.33
CA ARG A 365 7.79 -1.60 24.54
C ARG A 365 7.69 -0.35 23.69
N ALA A 366 7.41 -0.49 22.39
CA ALA A 366 7.24 0.65 21.49
C ALA A 366 6.15 1.61 21.96
N GLN A 367 4.98 1.07 22.34
CA GLN A 367 3.83 1.86 22.82
C GLN A 367 4.10 2.52 24.19
N ALA A 368 4.80 1.84 25.09
CA ALA A 368 5.20 2.40 26.38
C ALA A 368 6.27 3.49 26.27
N SER A 369 7.09 3.44 25.22
CA SER A 369 8.22 4.37 25.05
C SER A 369 7.77 5.70 24.45
N ARG A 370 6.93 5.66 23.39
CA ARG A 370 6.54 6.86 22.63
C ARG A 370 5.32 6.58 21.77
N ALA A 371 4.47 7.55 21.48
CA ALA A 371 3.38 7.35 20.51
C ALA A 371 3.91 7.12 19.09
N LYS A 372 3.10 6.55 18.19
CA LYS A 372 3.54 6.30 16.80
C LYS A 372 3.62 7.58 15.98
N VAL A 373 2.71 8.53 16.22
CA VAL A 373 2.60 9.77 15.46
C VAL A 373 2.34 10.94 16.41
N TYR A 374 3.06 12.04 16.22
CA TYR A 374 2.82 13.32 16.89
C TYR A 374 2.57 14.41 15.86
N ASP A 375 1.68 15.34 16.21
CA ASP A 375 1.65 16.67 15.62
C ASP A 375 2.53 17.61 16.45
N ILE A 376 3.49 18.27 15.82
CA ILE A 376 4.43 19.20 16.47
C ILE A 376 4.26 20.64 15.98
N GLY A 377 3.24 20.92 15.17
CA GLY A 377 3.05 22.26 14.60
C GLY A 377 2.54 23.29 15.60
N GLY A 378 1.82 22.85 16.63
CA GLY A 378 1.30 23.70 17.69
C GLY A 378 2.35 24.19 18.70
N GLU A 379 1.84 24.80 19.77
CA GLU A 379 2.65 25.27 20.91
C GLU A 379 3.31 24.10 21.68
N ALA A 380 2.59 22.98 21.77
CA ALA A 380 3.03 21.75 22.41
C ALA A 380 2.81 20.56 21.48
N PRO A 381 3.64 19.51 21.57
CA PRO A 381 3.45 18.31 20.77
C PRO A 381 2.23 17.51 21.24
N VAL A 382 1.44 17.02 20.29
CA VAL A 382 0.22 16.26 20.55
C VAL A 382 0.32 14.89 19.92
N ALA A 383 0.27 13.83 20.73
CA ALA A 383 0.16 12.48 20.23
C ALA A 383 -1.14 12.32 19.44
N ARG A 384 -1.06 11.77 18.24
CA ARG A 384 -2.25 11.54 17.42
C ARG A 384 -2.91 10.23 17.81
N GLU A 385 -4.21 10.32 18.01
CA GLU A 385 -5.07 9.15 18.16
C GLU A 385 -5.89 8.94 16.89
N PHE A 386 -6.28 7.70 16.65
CA PHE A 386 -7.04 7.35 15.47
C PHE A 386 -7.94 6.14 15.72
N SER A 387 -9.18 6.23 15.25
CA SER A 387 -10.23 5.25 15.54
C SER A 387 -10.88 4.61 14.31
N LEU A 388 -10.59 5.08 13.08
CA LEU A 388 -11.15 4.41 11.90
C LEU A 388 -10.44 3.08 11.64
N PRO A 389 -11.13 2.11 11.02
CA PRO A 389 -10.52 0.85 10.62
C PRO A 389 -9.31 1.08 9.70
N PRO A 390 -8.23 0.28 9.79
CA PRO A 390 -7.00 0.49 9.02
C PRO A 390 -7.22 0.63 7.52
N LYS A 391 -8.15 -0.15 6.95
CA LYS A 391 -8.52 -0.07 5.54
C LYS A 391 -9.08 1.31 5.16
N GLN A 392 -9.93 1.90 6.00
CA GLN A 392 -10.51 3.21 5.71
C GLN A 392 -9.43 4.30 5.71
N VAL A 393 -8.45 4.20 6.62
CA VAL A 393 -7.30 5.12 6.67
C VAL A 393 -6.49 5.06 5.39
N LEU A 394 -6.21 3.84 4.94
CA LEU A 394 -5.46 3.63 3.71
C LEU A 394 -6.26 4.10 2.48
N ASP A 395 -7.56 3.79 2.40
CA ASP A 395 -8.45 4.26 1.32
C ASP A 395 -8.56 5.79 1.30
N GLU A 396 -8.52 6.46 2.46
CA GLU A 396 -8.45 7.93 2.57
C GLU A 396 -7.11 8.48 2.10
N ALA A 397 -5.99 7.86 2.50
CA ALA A 397 -4.66 8.23 2.02
C ALA A 397 -4.52 8.08 0.50
N CYS A 398 -5.03 6.98 -0.07
CA CYS A 398 -5.04 6.74 -1.51
C CYS A 398 -5.90 7.79 -2.25
N ARG A 399 -7.08 8.15 -1.74
CA ARG A 399 -7.91 9.21 -2.35
C ARG A 399 -7.27 10.59 -2.24
N ALA A 400 -6.60 10.87 -1.12
CA ALA A 400 -5.89 12.12 -0.93
C ALA A 400 -4.68 12.24 -1.88
N ILE A 401 -3.94 11.15 -2.11
CA ILE A 401 -2.77 11.17 -2.99
C ILE A 401 -3.15 11.38 -4.47
N GLU A 402 -4.30 10.85 -4.90
CA GLU A 402 -4.82 11.06 -6.26
C GLU A 402 -5.07 12.54 -6.58
N ASN A 403 -5.47 13.32 -5.57
CA ASN A 403 -5.77 14.75 -5.68
C ASN A 403 -4.63 15.63 -5.15
N ALA A 404 -3.46 15.06 -4.84
CA ALA A 404 -2.36 15.78 -4.25
C ALA A 404 -1.60 16.64 -5.27
N ARG A 405 -0.95 17.69 -4.76
CA ARG A 405 -0.02 18.52 -5.52
C ARG A 405 1.41 18.02 -5.36
N PHE A 406 2.10 17.92 -6.49
CA PHE A 406 3.51 17.55 -6.58
C PHE A 406 4.29 18.68 -7.22
N THR A 407 5.47 18.97 -6.67
CA THR A 407 6.40 19.96 -7.23
C THR A 407 7.23 19.36 -8.37
N GLY A 408 7.57 18.07 -8.29
CA GLY A 408 8.30 17.34 -9.32
C GLY A 408 7.41 16.39 -10.13
N LYS A 409 7.62 16.35 -11.46
CA LYS A 409 6.96 15.36 -12.34
C LYS A 409 7.31 13.91 -11.99
N ALA A 410 8.55 13.67 -11.55
CA ALA A 410 8.99 12.36 -11.10
C ALA A 410 8.26 11.92 -9.82
N ASP A 411 8.01 12.86 -8.90
CA ASP A 411 7.35 12.59 -7.63
C ASP A 411 5.88 12.19 -7.82
N GLN A 412 5.19 12.82 -8.78
CA GLN A 412 3.81 12.48 -9.14
C GLN A 412 3.64 11.01 -9.59
N VAL A 413 4.72 10.38 -10.09
CA VAL A 413 4.72 8.96 -10.45
C VAL A 413 5.21 8.11 -9.28
N MET A 414 6.30 8.53 -8.63
CA MET A 414 6.99 7.75 -7.62
C MET A 414 6.16 7.61 -6.32
N VAL A 415 5.56 8.68 -5.82
CA VAL A 415 4.89 8.67 -4.52
C VAL A 415 3.64 7.77 -4.51
N PRO A 416 2.73 7.83 -5.51
CA PRO A 416 1.63 6.87 -5.57
C PRO A 416 2.11 5.41 -5.70
N GLN A 417 3.23 5.17 -6.41
CA GLN A 417 3.81 3.84 -6.50
C GLN A 417 4.31 3.34 -5.14
N MET A 418 4.99 4.19 -4.36
CA MET A 418 5.44 3.84 -3.00
C MET A 418 4.26 3.52 -2.08
N LEU A 419 3.14 4.25 -2.19
CA LEU A 419 1.93 3.95 -1.42
C LEU A 419 1.31 2.61 -1.83
N ALA A 420 1.28 2.30 -3.13
CA ALA A 420 0.78 1.02 -3.63
C ALA A 420 1.68 -0.16 -3.21
N GLU A 421 3.01 0.03 -3.18
CA GLU A 421 3.95 -0.95 -2.67
C GLU A 421 3.76 -1.20 -1.17
N PHE A 422 3.56 -0.13 -0.38
CA PHE A 422 3.21 -0.22 1.04
C PHE A 422 1.89 -1.00 1.25
N GLU A 423 0.84 -0.66 0.51
CA GLU A 423 -0.43 -1.37 0.54
C GLU A 423 -0.25 -2.86 0.23
N TRP A 424 0.55 -3.17 -0.80
CA TRP A 424 0.83 -4.55 -1.19
C TRP A 424 1.57 -5.33 -0.10
N VAL A 425 2.55 -4.71 0.58
CA VAL A 425 3.27 -5.35 1.70
C VAL A 425 2.31 -5.73 2.82
N PHE A 426 1.43 -4.82 3.24
CA PHE A 426 0.45 -5.12 4.28
C PHE A 426 -0.53 -6.22 3.81
N ARG A 427 -1.13 -6.07 2.62
CA ARG A 427 -2.10 -7.05 2.08
C ARG A 427 -1.49 -8.46 1.91
N SER A 428 -0.29 -8.57 1.36
CA SER A 428 0.40 -9.85 1.18
C SER A 428 0.68 -10.53 2.52
N THR A 429 1.11 -9.78 3.53
CA THR A 429 1.33 -10.30 4.89
C THR A 429 0.02 -10.80 5.53
N PHE A 430 -1.09 -10.09 5.31
CA PHE A 430 -2.42 -10.56 5.72
C PHE A 430 -2.82 -11.86 5.01
N GLU A 431 -2.54 -12.00 3.72
CA GLU A 431 -2.84 -13.21 2.94
C GLU A 431 -1.97 -14.41 3.35
N GLU A 432 -0.69 -14.20 3.61
CA GLU A 432 0.22 -15.21 4.16
C GLU A 432 -0.30 -15.69 5.52
N ALA A 433 -0.64 -14.79 6.42
CA ALA A 433 -1.22 -15.14 7.72
C ALA A 433 -2.55 -15.90 7.58
N LEU A 434 -3.39 -15.55 6.61
CA LEU A 434 -4.62 -16.29 6.30
C LEU A 434 -4.33 -17.69 5.75
N GLY A 435 -3.31 -17.82 4.91
CA GLY A 435 -2.83 -19.09 4.37
C GLY A 435 -2.32 -19.99 5.48
N ASP A 436 -1.45 -19.48 6.35
CA ASP A 436 -0.89 -20.20 7.48
C ASP A 436 -1.97 -20.60 8.48
N HIS A 437 -2.94 -19.72 8.77
CA HIS A 437 -4.09 -20.05 9.61
C HIS A 437 -4.97 -21.16 8.99
N ALA A 438 -5.15 -21.16 7.67
CA ALA A 438 -5.90 -22.21 6.98
C ALA A 438 -5.14 -23.56 6.91
N THR A 439 -3.80 -23.53 6.94
CA THR A 439 -2.93 -24.70 6.80
C THR A 439 -2.56 -25.31 8.15
N SER A 440 -2.46 -24.48 9.21
CA SER A 440 -2.14 -24.90 10.59
C SER A 440 -3.26 -25.66 11.30
N GLY A 441 -4.42 -25.84 10.66
CA GLY A 441 -5.41 -26.81 11.12
C GLY A 441 -5.92 -26.54 12.54
N ALA A 442 -6.18 -25.27 12.90
CA ALA A 442 -7.02 -24.95 14.04
C ALA A 442 -8.44 -25.47 13.74
N THR A 443 -8.62 -26.77 13.97
CA THR A 443 -9.88 -27.47 13.95
C THR A 443 -10.86 -26.70 14.81
N LEU A 444 -11.95 -26.26 14.19
CA LEU A 444 -13.18 -26.00 14.93
C LEU A 444 -13.41 -27.19 15.87
N PRO A 445 -13.72 -26.99 17.16
CA PRO A 445 -14.29 -28.07 17.95
C PRO A 445 -15.49 -28.63 17.16
N PRO A 446 -15.63 -29.96 17.02
CA PRO A 446 -16.79 -30.53 16.39
C PRO A 446 -18.04 -29.99 17.08
N SER A 447 -19.03 -29.66 16.25
CA SER A 447 -20.36 -29.21 16.62
C SER A 447 -20.83 -29.77 17.96
N ALA A 448 -21.12 -28.84 18.84
CA ALA A 448 -21.95 -29.01 20.00
C ALA A 448 -23.38 -29.32 19.49
N SER A 449 -23.66 -30.62 19.26
CA SER A 449 -24.93 -31.14 18.80
C SER A 449 -25.90 -31.27 19.98
N TRP A 450 -26.89 -30.39 20.09
CA TRP A 450 -28.13 -30.73 20.82
C TRP A 450 -29.34 -30.21 20.06
N ALA A 451 -30.09 -31.19 19.56
CA ALA A 451 -31.54 -31.33 19.62
C ALA A 451 -32.43 -30.14 19.21
N VAL A 452 -33.16 -30.38 18.12
CA VAL A 452 -34.53 -29.91 17.93
C VAL A 452 -35.37 -30.26 19.16
N GLY A 453 -36.07 -29.27 19.71
CA GLY A 453 -37.07 -29.43 20.76
C GLY A 453 -37.86 -28.13 20.97
N SER A 454 -38.94 -27.99 20.19
CA SER A 454 -40.25 -27.41 20.54
C SER A 454 -40.35 -26.23 21.54
N VAL A 455 -40.91 -25.12 21.05
CA VAL A 455 -42.12 -24.41 21.55
C VAL A 455 -42.33 -24.42 23.08
N GLU A 456 -42.36 -23.24 23.74
CA GLU A 456 -43.59 -22.56 24.22
C GLU A 456 -43.29 -21.25 24.97
N LEU A 457 -44.32 -20.40 25.03
CA LEU A 457 -44.38 -19.05 25.60
C LEU A 457 -44.16 -18.97 27.12
N ALA A 458 -43.54 -17.88 27.58
CA ALA A 458 -44.04 -16.97 28.62
C ALA A 458 -43.23 -15.66 28.60
#